data_AF-A0A5C8DVT9-F1
#
_entry.id   AF-A0A5C8DVT9-F1
#
_cell.length_a   1.000
_cell.length_b   1.000
_cell.length_c   1.000
_cell.angle_alpha   90.00
_cell.angle_beta   90.00
_cell.angle_gamma   90.00
#
_symmetry.space_group_name_H-M   'P 1'
#
loop_
_entity.id
_entity.type
_entity.pdbx_description
1 polymer ?
#
loop_
_entity_poly.entity_id
_entity_poly.type
_entity_poly.pdbx_seq_one_letter_code
_entity_poly.pdbx_strand_id
1 'polypeptide(L)'
;MKKIFTISSILILSVVILAGCTKRSYYDDGNDYWLSKEYGVVVYSDSYCPYFVVETYNGYTIIRSSGYRPYEGDEIYGDLSRTGYRDLYSYTDNAVFRGEVTDYWLTYGEAQYMIDNLCYGYNKSAAKKTIQQGLLKPKSN
;
A
#
# COMPACT_ATOMS: atom_id res chain seq x y z
N MET A 1 -24.15 -16.00 61.95
CA MET A 1 -24.14 -16.53 60.57
C MET A 1 -24.74 -15.56 59.54
N LYS A 2 -24.50 -14.23 59.63
CA LYS A 2 -24.98 -13.24 58.63
C LYS A 2 -23.84 -12.58 57.83
N LYS A 3 -22.61 -12.61 58.35
CA LYS A 3 -21.44 -11.93 57.76
C LYS A 3 -20.83 -12.65 56.54
N ILE A 4 -21.12 -13.94 56.37
CA ILE A 4 -20.58 -14.76 55.27
C ILE A 4 -21.29 -14.42 53.95
N PHE A 5 -22.62 -14.19 54.00
CA PHE A 5 -23.43 -13.85 52.82
C PHE A 5 -23.08 -12.48 52.20
N THR A 6 -22.67 -11.50 53.01
CA THR A 6 -22.24 -10.19 52.53
C THR A 6 -20.90 -10.24 51.80
N ILE A 7 -19.97 -11.10 52.24
CA ILE A 7 -18.64 -11.22 51.62
C ILE A 7 -18.75 -11.89 50.24
N SER A 8 -19.59 -12.92 50.12
CA SER A 8 -19.84 -13.58 48.82
C SER A 8 -20.47 -12.63 47.79
N SER A 9 -21.37 -11.75 48.22
CA SER A 9 -22.04 -10.81 47.30
C SER A 9 -21.07 -9.76 46.75
N ILE A 10 -20.13 -9.29 47.56
CA ILE A 10 -19.08 -8.34 47.13
C ILE A 10 -18.13 -9.01 46.14
N LEU A 11 -17.69 -10.24 46.43
CA LEU A 11 -16.79 -10.98 45.54
C LEU A 11 -17.39 -11.24 44.15
N ILE A 12 -18.67 -11.61 44.08
CA ILE A 12 -19.36 -11.85 42.81
C ILE A 12 -19.47 -10.54 42.01
N LEU A 13 -19.79 -9.43 42.67
CA LEU A 13 -19.87 -8.12 42.01
C LEU A 13 -18.52 -7.67 41.45
N SER A 14 -17.42 -7.92 42.19
CA SER A 14 -16.06 -7.64 41.72
C SER A 14 -15.72 -8.41 40.45
N VAL A 15 -16.03 -9.71 40.39
CA VAL A 15 -15.72 -10.54 39.22
C VAL A 15 -16.49 -10.09 37.97
N VAL A 16 -17.74 -9.63 38.12
CA VAL A 16 -18.53 -9.11 36.99
C VAL A 16 -17.95 -7.80 36.45
N ILE A 17 -17.48 -6.91 37.33
CA ILE A 17 -16.84 -5.64 36.91
C ILE A 17 -15.50 -5.89 36.22
N LEU A 18 -14.70 -6.83 36.73
CA LEU A 18 -13.42 -7.21 36.13
C LEU A 18 -13.59 -7.98 34.80
N ALA A 19 -14.66 -8.76 34.64
CA ALA A 19 -14.99 -9.42 33.37
C ALA A 19 -15.60 -8.46 32.32
N GLY A 20 -16.17 -7.33 32.74
CA GLY A 20 -16.66 -6.29 31.83
C GLY A 20 -15.55 -5.51 31.12
N CYS A 21 -14.34 -5.48 31.70
CA CYS A 21 -13.15 -4.87 31.12
C CYS A 21 -12.33 -5.87 30.29
N THR A 22 -12.98 -6.70 29.46
CA THR A 22 -12.22 -7.25 28.33
C THR A 22 -12.07 -6.12 27.33
N LYS A 23 -10.83 -5.70 27.06
CA LYS A 23 -10.54 -4.87 25.89
C LYS A 23 -11.11 -5.65 24.70
N ARG A 24 -12.21 -5.16 24.11
CA ARG A 24 -12.72 -5.68 22.84
C ARG A 24 -11.63 -5.40 21.83
N SER A 25 -10.74 -6.36 21.64
CA SER A 25 -9.72 -6.31 20.61
C SER A 25 -10.48 -6.44 19.30
N TYR A 26 -10.97 -5.30 18.78
CA TYR A 26 -11.05 -5.16 17.35
C TYR A 26 -9.62 -5.44 16.88
N TYR A 27 -9.43 -6.59 16.23
CA TYR A 27 -8.37 -6.72 15.26
C TYR A 27 -8.68 -5.63 14.23
N ASP A 28 -8.08 -4.46 14.45
CA ASP A 28 -7.93 -3.43 13.45
C ASP A 28 -6.51 -3.66 12.96
N ASP A 29 -6.43 -4.37 11.85
CA ASP A 29 -5.22 -4.91 11.24
C ASP A 29 -4.28 -3.78 10.79
N GLY A 30 -4.60 -2.50 11.02
CA GLY A 30 -3.89 -1.33 10.48
C GLY A 30 -3.93 -1.22 8.96
N ASN A 31 -4.28 -2.30 8.27
CA ASN A 31 -4.38 -2.44 6.83
C ASN A 31 -5.69 -1.90 6.28
N ASP A 32 -6.75 -1.80 7.08
CA ASP A 32 -8.05 -1.29 6.63
C ASP A 32 -7.94 0.13 6.05
N TYR A 33 -7.09 0.97 6.63
CA TYR A 33 -6.80 2.29 6.08
C TYR A 33 -6.20 2.20 4.67
N TRP A 34 -5.17 1.38 4.47
CA TRP A 34 -4.47 1.26 3.19
C TRP A 34 -5.30 0.55 2.13
N LEU A 35 -5.99 -0.53 2.49
CA LEU A 35 -6.83 -1.30 1.58
C LEU A 35 -8.05 -0.52 1.09
N SER A 36 -8.44 0.55 1.80
CA SER A 36 -9.45 1.52 1.36
C SER A 36 -8.95 2.52 0.30
N LYS A 37 -7.63 2.58 0.05
CA LYS A 37 -7.01 3.51 -0.92
C LYS A 37 -7.05 2.96 -2.34
N GLU A 38 -6.60 3.79 -3.29
CA GLU A 38 -6.44 3.39 -4.68
C GLU A 38 -5.44 2.23 -4.77
N TYR A 39 -5.77 1.25 -5.60
CA TYR A 39 -5.00 0.04 -5.81
C TYR A 39 -4.34 0.08 -7.19
N GLY A 40 -3.11 -0.41 -7.26
CA GLY A 40 -2.44 -0.69 -8.52
C GLY A 40 -1.36 -1.76 -8.38
N VAL A 41 -0.83 -2.19 -9.53
CA VAL A 41 0.23 -3.20 -9.60
C VAL A 41 1.44 -2.62 -10.30
N VAL A 42 2.63 -2.88 -9.77
CA VAL A 42 3.88 -2.40 -10.37
C VAL A 42 4.14 -3.17 -11.66
N VAL A 43 4.18 -2.44 -12.78
CA VAL A 43 4.34 -2.99 -14.13
C VAL A 43 5.69 -2.65 -14.77
N TYR A 44 6.44 -1.75 -14.14
CA TYR A 44 7.81 -1.47 -14.50
C TYR A 44 8.63 -1.15 -13.27
N SER A 45 9.78 -1.81 -13.12
CA SER A 45 10.80 -1.46 -12.13
C SER A 45 12.17 -1.90 -12.65
N ASP A 46 13.19 -1.05 -12.46
CA ASP A 46 14.55 -1.30 -12.92
C ASP A 46 15.58 -0.87 -11.87
N SER A 47 16.67 -1.65 -11.72
CA SER A 47 17.73 -1.38 -10.72
C SER A 47 18.46 -0.06 -10.89
N TYR A 48 18.47 0.50 -12.10
CA TYR A 48 19.24 1.68 -12.46
C TYR A 48 18.36 2.92 -12.66
N CYS A 49 17.03 2.76 -12.66
CA CYS A 49 16.08 3.85 -12.76
C CYS A 49 15.38 4.09 -11.41
N PRO A 50 15.36 5.33 -10.88
CA PRO A 50 14.63 5.61 -9.64
C PRO A 50 13.12 5.67 -9.85
N TYR A 51 12.64 5.61 -11.10
CA TYR A 51 11.23 5.60 -11.43
C TYR A 51 10.71 4.18 -11.59
N PHE A 52 9.49 3.95 -11.13
CA PHE A 52 8.72 2.75 -11.36
C PHE A 52 7.32 3.13 -11.84
N VAL A 53 6.65 2.20 -12.52
CA VAL A 53 5.30 2.42 -13.05
C VAL A 53 4.33 1.50 -12.36
N VAL A 54 3.18 2.06 -11.98
CA VAL A 54 2.05 1.35 -11.42
C VAL A 54 0.90 1.40 -12.41
N GLU A 55 0.36 0.24 -12.78
CA GLU A 55 -0.89 0.11 -13.52
C GLU A 55 -2.05 0.19 -12.52
N THR A 56 -2.97 1.12 -12.78
CA THR A 56 -4.19 1.37 -12.00
C THR A 56 -5.40 1.18 -12.90
N TYR A 57 -6.60 1.22 -12.32
CA TYR A 57 -7.83 1.16 -13.10
C TYR A 57 -7.97 2.29 -14.13
N ASN A 58 -7.38 3.47 -13.85
CA ASN A 58 -7.49 4.66 -14.69
C ASN A 58 -6.33 4.82 -15.70
N GLY A 59 -5.42 3.84 -15.79
CA GLY A 59 -4.22 3.90 -16.63
C GLY A 59 -2.95 3.74 -15.79
N TYR A 60 -1.86 4.37 -16.23
CA TYR A 60 -0.55 4.19 -15.62
C TYR A 60 -0.13 5.43 -14.81
N THR A 61 0.55 5.16 -13.70
CA THR A 61 1.10 6.18 -12.80
C THR A 61 2.62 6.00 -12.71
N ILE A 62 3.36 7.09 -12.89
CA ILE A 62 4.81 7.13 -12.75
C ILE A 62 5.16 7.66 -11.37
N ILE A 63 6.01 6.91 -10.65
CA ILE A 63 6.41 7.24 -9.30
C ILE A 63 7.93 7.21 -9.20
N ARG A 64 8.50 8.29 -8.68
CA ARG A 64 9.91 8.34 -8.29
C ARG A 64 10.07 7.79 -6.88
N SER A 65 10.87 6.74 -6.73
CA SER A 65 11.22 6.18 -5.42
C SER A 65 12.04 7.18 -4.59
N SER A 66 11.75 7.26 -3.28
CA SER A 66 12.56 7.98 -2.30
C SER A 66 13.47 7.05 -1.47
N GLY A 67 13.79 5.85 -1.97
CA GLY A 67 14.72 4.91 -1.36
C GLY A 67 14.32 3.45 -1.56
N TYR A 68 13.11 3.09 -1.15
CA TYR A 68 12.52 1.77 -1.41
C TYR A 68 11.83 1.76 -2.78
N ARG A 69 12.12 0.74 -3.60
CA ARG A 69 11.54 0.59 -4.93
C ARG A 69 10.92 -0.81 -5.03
N PRO A 70 9.59 -0.91 -5.20
CA PRO A 70 8.91 -2.18 -5.40
C PRO A 70 9.40 -2.94 -6.64
N TYR A 71 9.18 -4.24 -6.64
CA TYR A 71 9.40 -5.12 -7.78
C TYR A 71 8.16 -5.19 -8.69
N GLU A 72 8.36 -5.65 -9.92
CA GLU A 72 7.25 -5.90 -10.85
C GLU A 72 6.35 -7.00 -10.32
N GLY A 73 5.03 -6.76 -10.37
CA GLY A 73 4.02 -7.61 -9.77
C GLY A 73 3.63 -7.22 -8.34
N ASP A 74 4.35 -6.29 -7.70
CA ASP A 74 3.99 -5.85 -6.35
C ASP A 74 2.67 -5.06 -6.34
N GLU A 75 1.85 -5.35 -5.35
CA GLU A 75 0.56 -4.71 -5.13
C GLU A 75 0.72 -3.48 -4.25
N ILE A 76 0.35 -2.31 -4.78
CA ILE A 76 0.53 -1.02 -4.11
C ILE A 76 -0.83 -0.39 -3.83
N TYR A 77 -0.96 0.14 -2.63
CA TYR A 77 -2.11 0.92 -2.18
C TYR A 77 -1.68 2.34 -1.81
N GLY A 78 -2.43 3.35 -2.24
CA GLY A 78 -2.11 4.73 -1.92
C GLY A 78 -2.94 5.75 -2.70
N ASP A 79 -2.43 6.98 -2.78
CA ASP A 79 -3.00 8.04 -3.61
C ASP A 79 -2.18 8.13 -4.90
N LEU A 80 -2.56 7.32 -5.90
CA LEU A 80 -1.82 7.12 -7.15
C LEU A 80 -2.28 8.08 -8.26
N SER A 81 -3.40 8.79 -8.03
CA SER A 81 -4.03 9.75 -8.95
C SER A 81 -3.81 11.21 -8.57
N ARG A 82 -2.72 11.53 -7.83
CA ARG A 82 -2.43 12.91 -7.42
C ARG A 82 -0.93 13.16 -7.27
N THR A 83 -0.41 14.19 -7.94
CA THR A 83 1.03 14.50 -7.99
C THR A 83 1.66 14.92 -6.65
N GLY A 84 2.94 14.63 -6.49
CA GLY A 84 3.79 15.00 -5.35
C GLY A 84 4.10 13.83 -4.42
N TYR A 85 4.76 14.12 -3.30
CA TYR A 85 5.15 13.10 -2.32
C TYR A 85 3.94 12.45 -1.65
N ARG A 86 3.92 11.12 -1.63
CA ARG A 86 2.89 10.27 -1.01
C ARG A 86 3.54 9.16 -0.22
N ASP A 87 2.86 8.77 0.85
CA ASP A 87 3.11 7.52 1.51
C ASP A 87 2.27 6.45 0.81
N LEU A 88 2.92 5.34 0.47
CA LEU A 88 2.39 4.24 -0.31
C LEU A 88 2.61 2.96 0.48
N TYR A 89 1.69 2.02 0.38
CA TYR A 89 1.77 0.74 1.05
C TYR A 89 1.96 -0.38 0.03
N SER A 90 3.07 -1.11 0.14
CA SER A 90 3.27 -2.38 -0.57
C SER A 90 2.59 -3.49 0.23
N TYR A 91 1.52 -4.05 -0.33
CA TYR A 91 0.80 -5.17 0.26
C TYR A 91 1.65 -6.45 0.18
N THR A 92 2.37 -6.64 -0.94
CA THR A 92 3.26 -7.79 -1.14
C THR A 92 4.36 -7.86 -0.08
N ASP A 93 5.02 -6.73 0.21
CA ASP A 93 6.12 -6.66 1.18
C ASP A 93 5.68 -6.23 2.58
N ASN A 94 4.38 -5.96 2.77
CA ASN A 94 3.78 -5.45 4.00
C ASN A 94 4.55 -4.23 4.57
N ALA A 95 4.86 -3.25 3.72
CA ALA A 95 5.70 -2.12 4.06
C ALA A 95 5.14 -0.79 3.55
N VAL A 96 5.23 0.26 4.39
CA VAL A 96 4.92 1.64 3.99
C VAL A 96 6.21 2.33 3.57
N PHE A 97 6.16 3.01 2.43
CA PHE A 97 7.29 3.74 1.88
C PHE A 97 6.85 5.05 1.25
N ARG A 98 7.80 5.96 1.06
CA ARG A 98 7.56 7.27 0.43
C ARG A 98 7.98 7.28 -1.02
N GLY A 99 7.10 7.77 -1.88
CA GLY A 99 7.35 7.98 -3.31
C GLY A 99 6.80 9.32 -3.76
N GLU A 100 7.27 9.82 -4.90
CA GLU A 100 6.74 11.02 -5.54
C GLU A 100 5.98 10.62 -6.79
N VAL A 101 4.66 10.79 -6.79
CA VAL A 101 3.83 10.62 -7.98
C VAL A 101 4.13 11.80 -8.91
N THR A 102 4.74 11.55 -10.06
CA THR A 102 5.04 12.63 -11.00
C THR A 102 3.90 12.83 -11.98
N ASP A 103 3.33 11.73 -12.48
CA ASP A 103 2.32 11.70 -13.53
C ASP A 103 1.38 10.51 -13.33
N TYR A 104 0.11 10.66 -13.71
CA TYR A 104 -0.94 9.66 -13.49
C TYR A 104 -1.99 9.71 -14.60
N TRP A 105 -2.83 8.67 -14.67
CA TRP A 105 -3.84 8.46 -15.73
C TRP A 105 -3.26 8.46 -17.14
N LEU A 106 -2.00 8.06 -17.26
CA LEU A 106 -1.34 7.95 -18.54
C LEU A 106 -1.89 6.76 -19.31
N THR A 107 -1.95 6.88 -20.63
CA THR A 107 -2.05 5.73 -21.51
C THR A 107 -0.75 4.93 -21.49
N TYR A 108 -0.80 3.67 -21.94
CA TYR A 108 0.40 2.83 -22.07
C TYR A 108 1.51 3.50 -22.89
N GLY A 109 1.14 4.12 -24.02
CA GLY A 109 2.10 4.79 -24.91
C GLY A 109 2.78 5.99 -24.25
N GLU A 110 2.03 6.80 -23.52
CA GLU A 110 2.57 7.93 -22.77
C GLU A 110 3.50 7.46 -21.65
N ALA A 111 3.08 6.48 -20.86
CA ALA A 111 3.89 5.92 -19.79
C ALA A 111 5.21 5.33 -20.30
N GLN A 112 5.17 4.56 -21.41
CA GLN A 112 6.37 3.99 -22.02
C GLN A 112 7.31 5.08 -22.52
N TYR A 113 6.77 6.10 -23.21
CA TYR A 113 7.56 7.21 -23.70
C TYR A 113 8.24 7.99 -22.55
N MET A 114 7.51 8.24 -21.47
CA MET A 114 8.04 8.97 -20.32
C MET A 114 9.12 8.18 -19.60
N ILE A 115 8.92 6.89 -19.32
CA ILE A 115 9.93 6.04 -18.69
C ILE A 115 11.19 5.91 -19.55
N ASP A 116 11.02 5.69 -20.86
CA ASP A 116 12.16 5.64 -21.80
C ASP A 116 13.04 6.89 -21.68
N ASN A 117 12.43 8.07 -21.55
CA ASN A 117 13.15 9.34 -21.45
C ASN A 117 13.71 9.61 -20.05
N LEU A 118 12.89 9.38 -19.01
CA LEU A 118 13.27 9.61 -17.62
C LEU A 118 14.44 8.68 -17.23
N CYS A 119 14.34 7.39 -17.52
CA CYS A 119 15.35 6.40 -17.16
C CYS A 119 16.62 6.51 -18.01
N TYR A 120 16.52 6.92 -19.28
CA TYR A 120 17.69 7.14 -20.14
C TYR A 120 18.65 8.19 -19.57
N GLY A 121 18.13 9.20 -18.85
CA GLY A 121 18.94 10.20 -18.16
C GLY A 121 19.82 9.62 -17.03
N TYR A 122 19.42 8.51 -16.41
CA TYR A 122 20.14 7.90 -15.28
C TYR A 122 21.11 6.81 -15.73
N ASN A 123 20.78 6.04 -16.76
CA ASN A 123 21.67 5.05 -17.32
C ASN A 123 21.52 4.94 -18.84
N LYS A 124 22.43 5.61 -19.55
CA LYS A 124 22.47 5.63 -21.02
C LYS A 124 22.74 4.26 -21.66
N SER A 125 23.25 3.31 -20.88
CA SER A 125 23.55 1.94 -21.30
C SER A 125 22.47 0.95 -20.85
N ALA A 126 21.45 1.39 -20.11
CA ALA A 126 20.34 0.53 -19.75
C ALA A 126 19.55 0.17 -21.03
N ALA A 127 19.31 -1.12 -21.22
CA ALA A 127 18.44 -1.58 -22.28
C ALA A 127 17.04 -1.00 -22.06
N LYS A 128 16.41 -0.51 -23.14
CA LYS A 128 15.01 -0.09 -23.08
C LYS A 128 14.15 -1.29 -22.70
N LYS A 129 13.51 -1.19 -21.55
CA LYS A 129 12.61 -2.21 -21.02
C LYS A 129 11.17 -1.74 -21.21
N THR A 130 10.33 -2.64 -21.67
CA THR A 130 8.91 -2.39 -21.92
C THR A 130 8.11 -2.56 -20.63
N ILE A 131 7.11 -1.70 -20.41
CA ILE A 131 6.15 -1.81 -19.32
C ILE A 131 5.33 -3.10 -19.51
N GLN A 132 5.20 -3.92 -18.48
CA GLN A 132 4.36 -5.11 -18.53
C GLN A 132 2.88 -4.74 -18.58
N GLN A 133 2.06 -5.50 -19.29
CA GLN A 133 0.62 -5.25 -19.41
C GLN A 133 -0.20 -6.39 -18.81
N GLY A 134 -1.35 -6.05 -18.24
CA GLY A 134 -2.30 -7.05 -17.75
C GLY A 134 -1.87 -7.75 -16.46
N LEU A 135 -0.95 -7.14 -15.70
CA LEU A 135 -0.64 -7.60 -14.35
C LEU A 135 -1.73 -7.18 -13.36
N LEU A 136 -2.39 -6.04 -13.61
CA LEU A 136 -3.53 -5.62 -12.84
C LEU A 136 -4.69 -6.62 -13.02
N LYS A 137 -4.99 -7.38 -11.97
CA LYS A 137 -6.15 -8.29 -11.94
C LYS A 137 -7.40 -7.51 -11.53
N PRO A 138 -8.57 -7.82 -12.11
CA PRO A 138 -9.82 -7.31 -11.56
C PRO A 138 -9.95 -7.76 -10.10
N LYS A 139 -10.32 -6.86 -9.19
CA LYS A 139 -10.61 -7.22 -7.80
C LYS A 139 -11.64 -8.35 -7.79
N SER A 140 -11.26 -9.52 -7.27
CA SER A 140 -12.23 -10.57 -6.94
C SER A 140 -13.09 -10.02 -5.82
N ASN A 141 -14.37 -9.80 -6.10
CA ASN A 141 -15.38 -9.51 -5.08
C ASN A 141 -15.56 -10.70 -4.14
#